data_AF-A0A4Y8SXI8-F1
#
_entry.id   AF-A0A4Y8SXI8-F1
#
_cell.length_a   1.000
_cell.length_b   1.000
_cell.length_c   1.000
_cell.angle_alpha   90.00
_cell.angle_beta   90.00
_cell.angle_gamma   90.00
#
_symmetry.space_group_name_H-M   'P 1'
#
loop_
_entity.id
_entity.type
_entity.pdbx_description
1 polymer ?
#
loop_
_entity_poly.entity_id
_entity_poly.type
_entity_poly.pdbx_seq_one_letter_code
_entity_poly.pdbx_strand_id
1 'polypeptide(L)'
;YFNGASAAGRSIDLSGSLAPGKTFVLANGVADPALLALASQRVEGSWFNGNDAVLLRRRSGEILDSLGQVGFNPGTTWGSGDVQTLDRSLVRKADIRDGDSDPSDAFDPAAQWLGYPRDTFANLGQHGAG
;
A
#
# COMPACT_ATOMS: atom_id res chain seq x y z
N TYR A 1 4.62 -8.47 4.71
CA TYR A 1 5.27 -8.95 5.94
C TYR A 1 4.21 -9.10 6.99
N PHE A 2 3.84 -10.35 7.31
CA PHE A 2 2.59 -10.59 8.02
C PHE A 2 2.69 -10.33 9.52
N ASN A 3 1.77 -9.55 10.09
CA ASN A 3 1.63 -9.30 11.54
C ASN A 3 2.97 -8.98 12.26
N GLY A 4 3.80 -8.12 11.66
CA GLY A 4 5.11 -7.73 12.19
C GLY A 4 6.26 -8.73 11.95
N ALA A 5 6.09 -9.70 11.05
CA ALA A 5 7.19 -10.59 10.66
C ALA A 5 8.35 -9.81 10.01
N SER A 6 9.58 -10.29 10.20
CA SER A 6 10.79 -9.80 9.53
C SER A 6 11.05 -10.45 8.16
N ALA A 7 10.31 -11.52 7.84
CA ALA A 7 10.34 -12.19 6.54
C ALA A 7 9.03 -11.97 5.77
N ALA A 8 9.14 -11.86 4.44
CA ALA A 8 7.98 -11.75 3.58
C ALA A 8 7.26 -13.12 3.49
N GLY A 9 6.05 -13.21 4.08
CA GLY A 9 5.20 -14.40 3.93
C GLY A 9 4.52 -14.50 2.56
N ARG A 10 4.53 -13.41 1.78
CA ARG A 10 3.98 -13.34 0.43
C ARG A 10 4.70 -12.27 -0.39
N SER A 11 4.96 -12.59 -1.65
CA SER A 11 5.44 -11.67 -2.68
C SER A 11 4.53 -11.78 -3.91
N ILE A 12 4.29 -10.64 -4.57
CA ILE A 12 3.52 -10.58 -5.82
C ILE A 12 4.42 -9.91 -6.85
N ASP A 13 4.77 -10.66 -7.90
CA ASP A 13 5.53 -10.10 -9.01
C ASP A 13 4.60 -9.22 -9.87
N LEU A 14 4.97 -7.95 -10.00
CA LEU A 14 4.30 -7.02 -10.91
C LEU A 14 4.73 -7.31 -12.35
N SER A 15 3.78 -7.19 -13.27
CA SER A 15 3.98 -7.43 -14.70
C SER A 15 3.62 -6.18 -15.52
N GLY A 16 4.14 -6.11 -16.75
CA GLY A 16 3.90 -5.00 -17.67
C GLY A 16 4.94 -3.88 -17.57
N SER A 17 4.57 -2.70 -18.08
CA SER A 17 5.40 -1.50 -18.06
C SER A 17 4.56 -0.31 -17.60
N LEU A 18 5.21 0.63 -16.90
CA LEU A 18 4.55 1.83 -16.40
C LEU A 18 5.17 3.05 -17.09
N ALA A 19 4.39 3.70 -17.94
CA ALA A 19 4.82 4.93 -18.59
C ALA A 19 4.90 6.08 -17.57
N PRO A 20 5.75 7.11 -17.82
CA PRO A 20 5.81 8.28 -16.97
C PRO A 20 4.44 8.93 -16.75
N GLY A 21 4.15 9.29 -15.50
CA GLY A 21 2.88 9.92 -15.11
C GLY A 21 1.65 9.01 -15.14
N LYS A 22 1.82 7.71 -15.37
CA LYS A 22 0.74 6.72 -15.26
C LYS A 22 0.82 5.98 -13.94
N THR A 23 -0.30 5.38 -13.56
CA THR A 23 -0.45 4.55 -12.35
C THR A 23 -0.65 3.08 -12.70
N PHE A 24 -0.26 2.20 -11.79
CA PHE A 24 -0.53 0.77 -11.87
C PHE A 24 -1.38 0.36 -10.67
N VAL A 25 -2.52 -0.27 -10.92
CA VAL A 25 -3.44 -0.72 -9.86
C VAL A 25 -3.33 -2.23 -9.68
N LEU A 26 -2.77 -2.67 -8.55
CA LEU A 26 -2.80 -4.06 -8.12
C LEU A 26 -4.02 -4.27 -7.21
N ALA A 27 -4.92 -5.17 -7.57
CA ALA A 27 -6.13 -5.47 -6.80
C ALA A 27 -6.22 -6.94 -6.42
N ASN A 28 -6.79 -7.22 -5.23
CA ASN A 28 -7.15 -8.57 -4.85
C ASN A 28 -8.27 -9.07 -5.77
N GLY A 29 -8.17 -10.29 -6.29
CA GLY A 29 -9.10 -10.86 -7.27
C GLY A 29 -10.54 -11.03 -6.77
N VAL A 30 -10.73 -11.03 -5.44
CA VAL A 30 -12.06 -11.09 -4.79
C VAL A 30 -12.51 -9.74 -4.21
N ALA A 31 -11.87 -8.63 -4.61
CA ALA A 31 -12.26 -7.30 -4.16
C ALA A 31 -13.57 -6.82 -4.80
N ASP A 32 -14.06 -5.66 -4.35
CA ASP A 32 -15.25 -5.01 -4.90
C ASP A 32 -15.16 -4.87 -6.44
N PRO A 33 -16.24 -5.17 -7.18
CA PRO A 33 -16.24 -5.07 -8.64
C PRO A 33 -15.80 -3.71 -9.20
N ALA A 34 -16.08 -2.61 -8.50
CA ALA A 34 -15.65 -1.27 -8.89
C ALA A 34 -14.12 -1.12 -8.80
N LEU A 35 -13.48 -1.72 -7.79
CA LEU A 35 -12.01 -1.77 -7.69
C LEU A 35 -11.42 -2.67 -8.77
N LEU A 36 -12.03 -3.84 -9.00
CA LEU A 36 -11.57 -4.79 -10.02
C LEU A 36 -11.59 -4.18 -11.42
N ALA A 37 -12.57 -3.32 -11.72
CA ALA A 37 -12.68 -2.61 -13.00
C ALA A 37 -11.50 -1.64 -13.25
N LEU A 38 -10.85 -1.15 -12.19
CA LEU A 38 -9.70 -0.24 -12.26
C LEU A 38 -8.34 -0.98 -12.26
N ALA A 39 -8.34 -2.29 -12.00
CA ALA A 39 -7.12 -3.07 -11.78
C ALA A 39 -6.31 -3.28 -13.08
N SER A 40 -5.01 -2.96 -13.02
CA SER A 40 -4.01 -3.35 -14.03
C SER A 40 -3.60 -4.81 -13.90
N GLN A 41 -3.58 -5.32 -12.66
CA GLN A 41 -3.29 -6.73 -12.35
C GLN A 41 -4.16 -7.19 -11.19
N ARG A 42 -4.70 -8.40 -11.31
CA ARG A 42 -5.51 -9.06 -10.28
C ARG A 42 -4.81 -10.31 -9.82
N VAL A 43 -4.73 -10.51 -8.51
CA VAL A 43 -4.17 -11.72 -7.92
C VAL A 43 -5.07 -12.10 -6.73
N GLU A 44 -5.27 -13.37 -6.43
CA GLU A 44 -6.10 -13.79 -5.29
C GLU A 44 -5.28 -14.14 -4.05
N GLY A 45 -5.94 -14.30 -2.90
CA GLY A 45 -5.36 -14.80 -1.65
C GLY A 45 -5.27 -13.75 -0.53
N SER A 46 -4.75 -14.15 0.63
CA SER A 46 -4.62 -13.26 1.80
C SER A 46 -3.32 -12.45 1.74
N TRP A 47 -3.43 -11.11 1.83
CA TRP A 47 -2.32 -10.17 1.60
C TRP A 47 -2.12 -9.16 2.72
N PHE A 48 -3.21 -8.74 3.34
CA PHE A 48 -3.24 -7.59 4.23
C PHE A 48 -4.46 -7.67 5.14
N ASN A 49 -4.29 -7.44 6.45
CA ASN A 49 -5.35 -7.45 7.45
C ASN A 49 -5.27 -6.25 8.42
N GLY A 50 -4.45 -5.24 8.11
CA GLY A 50 -4.33 -4.02 8.90
C GLY A 50 -2.95 -3.81 9.54
N ASN A 51 -2.32 -4.84 10.12
CA ASN A 51 -1.04 -4.69 10.83
C ASN A 51 0.17 -5.21 10.07
N ASP A 52 -0.02 -5.61 8.81
CA ASP A 52 1.06 -6.09 7.96
C ASP A 52 1.90 -4.92 7.44
N ALA A 53 3.19 -5.15 7.18
CA ALA A 53 4.02 -4.21 6.43
C ALA A 53 4.08 -4.62 4.95
N VAL A 54 4.01 -3.64 4.03
CA VAL A 54 4.07 -3.83 2.58
C VAL A 54 5.25 -3.06 2.03
N LEU A 55 6.07 -3.71 1.20
CA LEU A 55 7.19 -3.06 0.51
C LEU A 55 6.96 -3.09 -1.00
N LEU A 56 7.18 -1.96 -1.65
CA LEU A 56 7.36 -1.89 -3.10
C LEU A 56 8.86 -1.98 -3.42
N ARG A 57 9.25 -2.93 -4.27
CA ARG A 57 10.66 -3.21 -4.55
C ARG A 57 10.92 -3.36 -6.04
N ARG A 58 12.10 -2.94 -6.49
CA ARG A 58 12.63 -3.35 -7.79
C ARG A 58 13.00 -4.83 -7.73
N ARG A 59 13.03 -5.47 -8.91
CA ARG A 59 13.56 -6.84 -9.07
C ARG A 59 15.03 -6.96 -8.61
N SER A 60 15.81 -5.87 -8.65
CA SER A 60 17.17 -5.80 -8.11
C SER A 60 17.25 -5.88 -6.59
N GLY A 61 16.12 -5.71 -5.89
CA GLY A 61 16.02 -5.75 -4.43
C GLY A 61 15.93 -4.39 -3.74
N GLU A 62 16.19 -3.29 -4.46
CA GLU A 62 16.01 -1.91 -3.98
C GLU A 62 14.58 -1.67 -3.51
N ILE A 63 14.42 -1.06 -2.34
CA ILE A 63 13.12 -0.67 -1.77
C ILE A 63 12.78 0.72 -2.29
N LEU A 64 11.60 0.85 -2.88
CA LEU A 64 11.10 2.10 -3.43
C LEU A 64 10.10 2.79 -2.50
N ASP A 65 9.35 2.01 -1.73
CA ASP A 65 8.35 2.52 -0.78
C ASP A 65 8.04 1.46 0.28
N SER A 66 7.65 1.91 1.47
CA SER A 66 7.25 1.11 2.60
C SER A 66 5.92 1.64 3.16
N LEU A 67 5.02 0.71 3.48
CA LEU A 67 3.83 0.96 4.27
C LEU A 67 3.93 0.07 5.50
N GLY A 68 4.25 0.65 6.65
CA GLY A 68 4.56 -0.10 7.87
C GLY A 68 6.04 -0.39 8.05
N GLN A 69 6.39 -0.88 9.24
CA GLN A 69 7.75 -1.21 9.66
C GLN A 69 7.96 -2.73 9.69
N VAL A 70 8.98 -3.21 8.98
CA VAL A 70 9.34 -4.63 8.92
C VAL A 70 9.90 -5.10 10.27
N GLY A 71 9.41 -6.24 10.76
CA GLY A 71 9.83 -6.79 12.04
C GLY A 71 9.17 -6.14 13.27
N PHE A 72 8.25 -5.19 13.08
CA PHE A 72 7.50 -4.55 14.16
C PHE A 72 6.00 -4.81 14.01
N ASN A 73 5.33 -5.13 15.11
CA ASN A 73 3.88 -5.35 15.13
C ASN A 73 3.19 -4.16 15.85
N PRO A 74 2.36 -3.36 15.16
CA PRO A 74 1.66 -2.21 15.75
C PRO A 74 0.41 -2.62 16.57
N GLY A 75 0.17 -3.92 16.76
CA GLY A 75 -1.08 -4.46 17.30
C GLY A 75 -2.04 -4.77 16.17
N THR A 76 -3.10 -3.98 16.02
CA THR A 76 -4.17 -4.25 15.04
C THR A 76 -4.00 -3.47 13.74
N THR A 77 -3.43 -2.26 13.81
CA THR A 77 -3.32 -1.35 12.67
C THR A 77 -2.16 -0.38 12.89
N TRP A 78 -1.60 0.14 11.80
CA TRP A 78 -0.77 1.33 11.85
C TRP A 78 -1.66 2.57 11.89
N GLY A 79 -1.27 3.59 12.68
CA GLY A 79 -2.02 4.85 12.80
C GLY A 79 -3.25 4.76 13.70
N SER A 80 -4.12 5.75 13.60
CA SER A 80 -5.34 5.84 14.43
C SER A 80 -6.41 6.73 13.78
N GLY A 81 -7.64 6.68 14.31
CA GLY A 81 -8.74 7.51 13.83
C GLY A 81 -9.09 7.22 12.38
N ASP A 82 -9.15 8.24 11.52
CA ASP A 82 -9.42 8.05 10.09
C ASP A 82 -8.16 7.71 9.29
N VAL A 83 -6.97 8.00 9.82
CA VAL A 83 -5.69 7.74 9.16
C VAL A 83 -5.05 6.50 9.78
N GLN A 84 -5.64 5.35 9.45
CA GLN A 84 -5.18 4.02 9.87
C GLN A 84 -5.25 3.03 8.71
N THR A 85 -4.53 1.92 8.83
CA THR A 85 -4.45 0.91 7.76
C THR A 85 -5.56 -0.14 7.77
N LEU A 86 -6.21 -0.37 8.91
CA LEU A 86 -7.31 -1.32 8.99
C LEU A 86 -8.60 -0.68 8.47
N ASP A 87 -9.24 -1.34 7.50
CA ASP A 87 -10.59 -1.02 7.05
C ASP A 87 -10.79 0.44 6.60
N ARG A 88 -9.76 1.03 6.01
CA ARG A 88 -9.76 2.39 5.45
C ARG A 88 -9.16 2.41 4.06
N SER A 89 -9.51 3.46 3.32
CA SER A 89 -8.80 3.83 2.10
C SER A 89 -7.78 4.91 2.43
N LEU A 90 -6.50 4.64 2.18
CA LEU A 90 -5.42 5.61 2.36
C LEU A 90 -4.95 6.15 1.02
N VAL A 91 -4.74 7.46 0.94
CA VAL A 91 -4.20 8.15 -0.25
C VAL A 91 -2.99 8.96 0.17
N ARG A 92 -1.86 8.79 -0.51
CA ARG A 92 -0.63 9.55 -0.23
C ARG A 92 -0.90 11.04 -0.45
N LYS A 93 -0.46 11.89 0.47
CA LYS A 93 -0.61 13.35 0.36
C LYS A 93 0.09 13.86 -0.90
N ALA A 94 -0.50 14.85 -1.57
CA ALA A 94 -0.06 15.31 -2.89
C ALA A 94 1.31 16.02 -2.91
N ASP A 95 1.80 16.48 -1.75
CA ASP A 95 3.12 17.06 -1.55
C ASP A 95 4.22 16.01 -1.33
N ILE A 96 3.85 14.76 -1.03
CA ILE A 96 4.80 13.65 -0.93
C ILE A 96 5.07 13.10 -2.34
N ARG A 97 6.31 13.27 -2.81
CA ARG A 97 6.73 12.90 -4.17
C ARG A 97 7.63 11.67 -4.25
N ASP A 98 8.20 11.28 -3.11
CA ASP A 98 9.05 10.12 -2.97
C ASP A 98 8.43 9.14 -1.97
N GLY A 99 8.65 7.84 -2.20
CA GLY A 99 8.27 6.80 -1.25
C GLY A 99 9.20 6.75 -0.05
N ASP A 100 8.78 6.03 0.98
CA ASP A 100 9.61 5.72 2.13
C ASP A 100 10.49 4.50 1.84
N SER A 101 11.78 4.72 1.61
CA SER A 101 12.70 3.65 1.26
C SER A 101 13.28 2.90 2.47
N ASP A 102 13.09 3.41 3.69
CA ASP A 102 13.53 2.72 4.91
C ASP A 102 12.36 1.86 5.44
N PRO A 103 12.50 0.53 5.50
CA PRO A 103 11.46 -0.32 6.07
C PRO A 103 11.61 -0.51 7.58
N SER A 104 12.65 0.05 8.20
CA SER A 104 13.07 -0.24 9.57
C SER A 104 12.77 0.88 10.56
N ASP A 105 12.45 2.08 10.07
CA ASP A 105 12.07 3.22 10.89
C ASP A 105 10.60 3.15 11.33
N ALA A 106 10.23 4.07 12.23
CA ALA A 106 8.89 4.06 12.81
C ALA A 106 7.87 4.59 11.79
N PHE A 107 6.84 3.80 11.53
CA PHE A 107 5.80 4.16 10.58
C PHE A 107 4.59 4.84 11.25
N ASP A 108 4.38 6.12 10.93
CA ASP A 108 3.16 6.88 11.24
C ASP A 108 2.43 7.25 9.93
N PRO A 109 1.27 6.61 9.62
CA PRO A 109 0.49 6.94 8.43
C PRO A 109 0.11 8.43 8.34
N ALA A 110 -0.14 9.10 9.48
CA ALA A 110 -0.59 10.50 9.49
C ALA A 110 0.46 11.47 8.93
N ALA A 111 1.74 11.08 8.90
CA ALA A 111 2.80 11.88 8.30
C ALA A 111 2.63 12.03 6.79
N GLN A 112 2.26 10.94 6.09
CA GLN A 112 2.32 10.89 4.62
C GLN A 112 0.98 10.59 3.92
N TRP A 113 -0.06 10.20 4.67
CA TRP A 113 -1.32 9.72 4.10
C TRP A 113 -2.51 10.55 4.57
N LEU A 114 -3.54 10.58 3.74
CA LEU A 114 -4.90 11.02 4.05
C LEU A 114 -5.79 9.78 4.20
N GLY A 115 -6.70 9.84 5.16
CA GLY A 115 -7.62 8.75 5.48
C GLY A 115 -9.03 9.01 4.97
N TYR A 116 -9.60 8.00 4.32
CA TYR A 116 -10.97 8.01 3.81
C TYR A 116 -11.75 6.78 4.31
N PRO A 117 -13.10 6.82 4.28
CA PRO A 117 -13.92 5.64 4.55
C PRO A 117 -13.51 4.43 3.69
N ARG A 118 -13.76 3.23 4.20
CA ARG A 118 -13.57 1.97 3.45
C ARG A 118 -14.24 2.05 2.08
N ASP A 119 -13.64 1.39 1.09
CA ASP A 119 -14.16 1.28 -0.28
C ASP A 119 -14.27 2.65 -1.00
N THR A 120 -13.47 3.63 -0.59
CA THR A 120 -13.31 4.88 -1.33
C THR A 120 -12.30 4.71 -2.46
N PHE A 121 -12.76 4.76 -3.71
CA PHE A 121 -11.92 4.59 -4.92
C PHE A 121 -11.75 5.86 -5.74
N ALA A 122 -12.37 6.98 -5.35
CA ALA A 122 -12.40 8.22 -6.13
C ALA A 122 -11.01 8.81 -6.45
N ASN A 123 -10.01 8.49 -5.64
CA ASN A 123 -8.62 8.95 -5.80
C ASN A 123 -7.68 7.88 -6.38
N LEU A 124 -8.18 6.67 -6.63
CA LEU A 124 -7.36 5.58 -7.14
C LEU A 124 -6.99 5.84 -8.61
N GLY A 125 -5.72 5.60 -8.94
CA GLY A 125 -5.20 5.89 -10.29
C GLY A 125 -4.72 7.32 -10.49
N GLN A 126 -4.59 8.09 -9.40
CA GLN A 126 -4.02 9.43 -9.40
C GLN A 126 -2.84 9.49 -8.43
N HIS A 127 -1.79 10.26 -8.77
CA HIS A 127 -0.69 10.58 -7.87
C HIS A 127 -0.30 12.05 -8.04
N GLY A 128 -0.45 12.84 -6.98
CA GLY A 128 -0.29 14.31 -7.05
C GLY A 128 -1.53 15.02 -7.64
N ALA A 129 -1.38 16.30 -7.96
CA ALA A 129 -2.45 17.17 -8.50
C ALA A 129 -2.68 17.02 -10.02
N GLY A 130 -2.40 15.84 -10.57
CA GLY A 130 -2.45 15.57 -12.01
C GLY A 130 -3.83 15.23 -12.54
#